data_AF-A0A8H6JBX1-F1
#
_entry.id   AF-A0A8H6JBX1-F1
#
_cell.length_a   1.000
_cell.length_b   1.000
_cell.length_c   1.000
_cell.angle_alpha   90.00
_cell.angle_beta   90.00
_cell.angle_gamma   90.00
#
_symmetry.space_group_name_H-M   'P 1'
#
loop_
_entity.id
_entity.type
_entity.pdbx_description
1 polymer ?
#
loop_
_entity_poly.entity_id
_entity_poly.type
_entity_poly.pdbx_seq_one_letter_code
_entity_poly.pdbx_strand_id
1 'polypeptide(L)'
;MFTVPLSIEPQLELQVVRSLNAAIVTISFIENTTRAYRVIGGIRDLPKVFAVVQKDLPLVGEMMQSIKGKLPQEEDPEIRKTIMLCQQHALSLWQVFQKLEFWFGQDRDVKEWDMFEVYYVKSLDGLTTLRVEYMMGLVLEYLNKLAAMEIFGLAARVDRIAETIEELKNVAPSVEESELKTSGR
;
A
#
# COMPACT_ATOMS: atom_id res chain seq x y z
N MET A 1 -7.22 23.77 -48.45
CA MET A 1 -6.09 23.32 -47.61
C MET A 1 -6.60 23.35 -46.18
N PHE A 2 -7.11 22.22 -45.69
CA PHE A 2 -7.70 22.12 -44.35
C PHE A 2 -6.61 21.73 -43.37
N THR A 3 -6.17 22.67 -42.55
CA THR A 3 -5.41 22.40 -41.33
C THR A 3 -6.42 22.14 -40.22
N VAL A 4 -6.60 20.88 -39.84
CA VAL A 4 -7.29 20.52 -38.61
C VAL A 4 -6.30 20.79 -37.46
N PRO A 5 -6.64 21.62 -36.45
CA PRO A 5 -5.82 21.68 -35.26
C PRO A 5 -6.11 20.44 -34.41
N LEU A 6 -5.13 19.52 -34.32
CA LEU A 6 -5.06 18.55 -33.24
C LEU A 6 -4.78 19.32 -31.94
N SER A 7 -5.82 19.84 -31.32
CA SER A 7 -5.78 20.23 -29.91
C SER A 7 -6.30 19.02 -29.13
N ILE A 8 -5.39 18.11 -28.79
CA ILE A 8 -5.68 17.12 -27.76
C ILE A 8 -5.75 17.92 -26.46
N GLU A 9 -6.91 17.92 -25.81
CA GLU A 9 -7.16 18.72 -24.61
C GLU A 9 -6.13 18.39 -23.51
N PRO A 10 -5.52 19.42 -22.86
CA PRO A 10 -4.58 19.24 -21.75
C PRO A 10 -5.13 18.40 -20.58
N GLN A 11 -6.46 18.32 -20.46
CA GLN A 11 -7.14 17.52 -19.43
C GLN A 11 -7.04 16.02 -19.70
N LEU A 12 -7.03 15.62 -20.98
CA LEU A 12 -6.88 14.23 -21.40
C LEU A 12 -5.46 13.73 -21.09
N GLU A 13 -4.42 14.55 -21.35
CA GLU A 13 -3.04 14.21 -21.01
C GLU A 13 -2.82 14.08 -19.49
N LEU A 14 -3.42 14.98 -18.71
CA LEU A 14 -3.30 14.95 -17.25
C LEU A 14 -3.99 13.71 -16.63
N GLN A 15 -5.15 13.31 -17.16
CA GLN A 15 -5.84 12.08 -16.76
C GLN A 15 -5.07 10.82 -17.17
N VAL A 16 -4.51 10.80 -18.38
CA VAL A 16 -3.70 9.68 -18.89
C VAL A 16 -2.43 9.52 -18.05
N VAL A 17 -1.73 10.61 -17.72
CA VAL A 17 -0.53 10.58 -16.85
C VAL A 17 -0.87 10.13 -15.42
N ARG A 18 -1.99 10.58 -14.85
CA ARG A 18 -2.46 10.13 -13.52
C ARG A 18 -2.83 8.64 -13.52
N SER A 19 -3.45 8.15 -14.59
CA SER A 19 -3.84 6.74 -14.76
C SER A 19 -2.65 5.82 -15.01
N LEU A 20 -1.61 6.31 -15.71
CA LEU A 20 -0.33 5.63 -15.89
C LEU A 20 0.47 5.54 -14.59
N ASN A 21 0.50 6.61 -13.78
CA ASN A 21 1.15 6.57 -12.46
C ASN A 21 0.45 5.55 -11.53
N ALA A 22 -0.88 5.50 -11.52
CA ALA A 22 -1.65 4.52 -10.75
C ALA A 22 -1.36 3.05 -11.17
N ALA A 23 -1.19 2.81 -12.48
CA ALA A 23 -0.84 1.51 -13.04
C ALA A 23 0.51 0.99 -12.56
N ILE A 24 1.51 1.86 -12.57
CA ILE A 24 2.88 1.57 -12.16
C ILE A 24 2.92 1.31 -10.66
N VAL A 25 2.15 2.06 -9.86
CA VAL A 25 2.07 1.90 -8.40
C VAL A 25 1.52 0.52 -8.03
N THR A 26 0.50 -0.01 -8.71
CA THR A 26 -0.14 -1.28 -8.31
C THR A 26 0.72 -2.52 -8.61
N ILE A 27 1.33 -2.60 -9.78
CA ILE A 27 2.19 -3.75 -10.15
C ILE A 27 3.50 -3.71 -9.35
N SER A 28 4.10 -2.52 -9.25
CA SER A 28 5.30 -2.32 -8.42
C SER A 28 5.02 -2.60 -6.94
N PHE A 29 3.82 -2.32 -6.43
CA PHE A 29 3.44 -2.58 -5.04
C PHE A 29 3.49 -4.08 -4.70
N ILE A 30 2.80 -4.94 -5.45
CA ILE A 30 2.72 -6.38 -5.14
C ILE A 30 4.09 -7.03 -5.31
N GLU A 31 4.76 -6.79 -6.45
CA GLU A 31 6.03 -7.45 -6.79
C GLU A 31 7.14 -7.06 -5.81
N ASN A 32 7.25 -5.77 -5.50
CA ASN A 32 8.30 -5.29 -4.59
C ASN A 32 7.99 -5.62 -3.12
N THR A 33 6.73 -5.59 -2.71
CA THR A 33 6.39 -6.00 -1.34
C THR A 33 6.65 -7.49 -1.15
N THR A 34 6.29 -8.33 -2.13
CA THR A 34 6.63 -9.77 -2.13
C THR A 34 8.14 -9.99 -2.04
N ARG A 35 8.93 -9.18 -2.75
CA ARG A 35 10.39 -9.23 -2.71
C ARG A 35 10.92 -8.87 -1.32
N ALA A 36 10.43 -7.79 -0.70
CA ALA A 36 10.79 -7.43 0.66
C ALA A 36 10.46 -8.56 1.65
N TYR A 37 9.33 -9.24 1.50
CA TYR A 37 8.97 -10.42 2.32
C TYR A 37 9.91 -11.62 2.16
N ARG A 38 10.51 -11.83 0.99
CA ARG A 38 11.57 -12.85 0.84
C ARG A 38 12.82 -12.51 1.66
N VAL A 39 13.04 -11.21 1.88
CA VAL A 39 14.21 -10.69 2.59
C VAL A 39 13.95 -10.69 4.10
N ILE A 40 12.83 -10.09 4.54
CA ILE A 40 12.50 -10.01 5.98
C ILE A 40 11.97 -11.34 6.55
N GLY A 41 11.51 -12.27 5.70
CA GLY A 41 11.05 -13.60 6.15
C GLY A 41 12.15 -14.48 6.76
N GLY A 42 13.42 -14.10 6.61
CA GLY A 42 14.55 -14.75 7.29
C GLY A 42 14.81 -14.26 8.72
N ILE A 43 14.10 -13.23 9.19
CA ILE A 43 14.27 -12.65 10.52
C ILE A 43 13.52 -13.52 11.54
N ARG A 44 14.23 -13.99 12.58
CA ARG A 44 13.63 -14.68 13.72
C ARG A 44 12.83 -13.69 14.56
N ASP A 45 11.71 -14.19 15.10
CA ASP A 45 10.81 -13.45 15.97
C ASP A 45 10.17 -12.21 15.33
N LEU A 46 10.07 -12.20 13.99
CA LEU A 46 9.35 -11.17 13.25
C LEU A 46 7.91 -11.02 13.77
N PRO A 47 7.43 -9.80 14.07
CA PRO A 47 6.08 -9.59 14.60
C PRO A 47 5.02 -10.20 13.69
N LYS A 48 4.05 -10.90 14.31
CA LYS A 48 2.98 -11.62 13.60
C LYS A 48 2.22 -10.75 12.60
N VAL A 49 2.17 -9.45 12.85
CA VAL A 49 1.46 -8.50 11.98
C VAL A 49 2.07 -8.43 10.57
N PHE A 50 3.38 -8.66 10.43
CA PHE A 50 4.01 -8.77 9.12
C PHE A 50 3.46 -9.96 8.32
N ALA A 51 3.19 -11.09 8.97
CA ALA A 51 2.62 -12.25 8.31
C ALA A 51 1.17 -12.00 7.85
N VAL A 52 0.38 -11.27 8.65
CA VAL A 52 -0.98 -10.85 8.26
C VAL A 52 -0.91 -9.92 7.05
N VAL A 53 -0.11 -8.86 7.12
CA VAL A 53 0.09 -7.93 6.00
C VAL A 53 0.54 -8.67 4.73
N GLN A 54 1.45 -9.67 4.83
CA GLN A 54 1.89 -10.48 3.70
C GLN A 54 0.74 -11.26 3.05
N LYS A 55 -0.09 -11.89 3.88
CA LYS A 55 -1.23 -12.70 3.47
C LYS A 55 -2.24 -11.89 2.66
N ASP A 56 -2.36 -10.60 2.96
CA ASP A 56 -3.39 -9.72 2.40
C ASP A 56 -2.96 -9.03 1.09
N LEU A 57 -1.67 -8.99 0.78
CA LEU A 57 -1.14 -8.36 -0.43
C LEU A 57 -1.79 -8.86 -1.73
N PRO A 58 -2.04 -10.17 -1.93
CA PRO A 58 -2.70 -10.63 -3.16
C PRO A 58 -4.11 -10.06 -3.32
N LEU A 59 -4.88 -10.00 -2.23
CA LEU A 59 -6.25 -9.45 -2.25
C LEU A 59 -6.22 -7.96 -2.60
N VAL A 60 -5.35 -7.19 -1.93
CA VAL A 60 -5.15 -5.75 -2.22
C VAL A 60 -4.77 -5.55 -3.69
N GLY A 61 -3.85 -6.37 -4.18
CA GLY A 61 -3.38 -6.34 -5.56
C GLY A 61 -4.48 -6.57 -6.60
N GLU A 62 -5.25 -7.65 -6.45
CA GLU A 62 -6.40 -7.97 -7.31
C GLU A 62 -7.42 -6.83 -7.38
N MET A 63 -7.71 -6.25 -6.22
CA MET A 63 -8.70 -5.17 -6.11
C MET A 63 -8.22 -3.87 -6.74
N MET A 64 -6.98 -3.46 -6.46
CA MET A 64 -6.40 -2.26 -7.09
C MET A 64 -6.35 -2.38 -8.61
N GLN A 65 -6.07 -3.58 -9.15
CA GLN A 65 -6.16 -3.83 -10.59
C GLN A 65 -7.59 -3.70 -11.13
N SER A 66 -8.57 -4.23 -10.41
CA SER A 66 -9.99 -4.15 -10.79
C SER A 66 -10.51 -2.71 -10.78
N ILE A 67 -10.15 -1.92 -9.76
CA ILE A 67 -10.50 -0.50 -9.64
C ILE A 67 -9.83 0.32 -10.75
N LYS A 68 -8.55 0.05 -11.04
CA LYS A 68 -7.81 0.72 -12.10
C LYS A 68 -8.49 0.56 -13.46
N GLY A 69 -9.03 -0.62 -13.78
CA GLY A 69 -9.73 -0.86 -15.05
C GLY A 69 -10.94 0.06 -15.25
N LYS A 70 -11.50 0.60 -14.17
CA LYS A 70 -12.73 1.41 -14.15
C LYS A 70 -12.48 2.90 -13.91
N LEU A 71 -11.30 3.26 -13.39
CA LEU A 71 -10.88 4.64 -13.11
C LEU A 71 -11.03 5.62 -14.30
N PRO A 72 -10.72 5.26 -15.56
CA PRO A 72 -10.85 6.20 -16.68
C PRO A 72 -12.28 6.66 -16.96
N GLN A 73 -13.27 5.93 -16.45
CA GLN A 73 -14.71 6.19 -16.67
C GLN A 73 -15.37 6.89 -15.47
N GLU A 74 -14.65 7.07 -14.37
CA GLU A 74 -15.23 7.59 -13.12
C GLU A 74 -15.06 9.10 -13.03
N GLU A 75 -16.16 9.85 -12.89
CA GLU A 75 -16.16 11.31 -12.77
C GLU A 75 -16.46 11.82 -11.36
N ASP A 76 -16.98 10.97 -10.48
CA ASP A 76 -17.33 11.31 -9.10
C ASP A 76 -16.06 11.73 -8.32
N PRO A 77 -16.01 12.99 -7.83
CA PRO A 77 -14.86 13.51 -7.11
C PRO A 77 -14.57 12.78 -5.79
N GLU A 78 -15.59 12.25 -5.11
CA GLU A 78 -15.45 11.50 -3.86
C GLU A 78 -14.83 10.12 -4.13
N ILE A 79 -15.22 9.47 -5.22
CA ILE A 79 -14.64 8.19 -5.65
C ILE A 79 -13.18 8.40 -6.07
N ARG A 80 -12.89 9.44 -6.86
CA ARG A 80 -11.51 9.80 -7.24
C ARG A 80 -10.65 10.07 -6.02
N LYS A 81 -11.15 10.82 -5.04
CA LYS A 81 -10.45 11.11 -3.78
C LYS A 81 -10.17 9.83 -2.99
N THR A 82 -11.15 8.94 -2.88
CA THR A 82 -11.01 7.64 -2.20
C THR A 82 -9.91 6.79 -2.84
N ILE A 83 -9.87 6.75 -4.17
CA ILE A 83 -8.83 6.04 -4.93
C ILE A 83 -7.45 6.68 -4.70
N MET A 84 -7.36 8.00 -4.73
CA MET A 84 -6.10 8.71 -4.48
C MET A 84 -5.55 8.43 -3.09
N LEU A 85 -6.41 8.44 -2.05
CA LEU A 85 -6.00 8.12 -0.68
C LEU A 85 -5.53 6.67 -0.55
N CYS A 86 -6.27 5.72 -1.15
CA CYS A 86 -5.86 4.33 -1.21
C CYS A 86 -4.46 4.16 -1.84
N GLN A 87 -4.20 4.85 -2.95
CA GLN A 87 -2.91 4.81 -3.64
C GLN A 87 -1.78 5.44 -2.82
N GLN A 88 -2.06 6.56 -2.14
CA GLN A 88 -1.09 7.23 -1.28
C GLN A 88 -0.63 6.31 -0.15
N HIS A 89 -1.55 5.64 0.54
CA HIS A 89 -1.18 4.72 1.62
C HIS A 89 -0.48 3.45 1.11
N ALA A 90 -0.90 2.91 -0.04
CA ALA A 90 -0.18 1.81 -0.68
C ALA A 90 1.25 2.21 -1.07
N LEU A 91 1.45 3.44 -1.55
CA LEU A 91 2.78 3.97 -1.87
C LEU A 91 3.64 4.10 -0.61
N SER A 92 3.10 4.65 0.48
CA SER A 92 3.84 4.77 1.75
C SER A 92 4.23 3.39 2.30
N LEU A 93 3.32 2.42 2.26
CA LEU A 93 3.61 1.04 2.66
C LEU A 93 4.74 0.43 1.82
N TRP A 94 4.70 0.63 0.49
CA TRP A 94 5.78 0.19 -0.39
C TRP A 94 7.12 0.86 -0.07
N GLN A 95 7.14 2.17 0.18
CA GLN A 95 8.36 2.90 0.53
C GLN A 95 8.99 2.36 1.82
N VAL A 96 8.19 1.97 2.81
CA VAL A 96 8.67 1.28 4.02
C VAL A 96 9.35 -0.03 3.65
N PHE A 97 8.70 -0.89 2.87
CA PHE A 97 9.29 -2.16 2.44
C PHE A 97 10.56 -2.00 1.60
N GLN A 98 10.66 -0.96 0.76
CA GLN A 98 11.89 -0.66 0.03
C GLN A 98 13.04 -0.27 0.96
N LYS A 99 12.77 0.58 1.95
CA LYS A 99 13.76 0.95 2.96
C LYS A 99 14.19 -0.26 3.78
N LEU A 100 13.25 -1.15 4.15
CA LEU A 100 13.56 -2.40 4.86
C LEU A 100 14.45 -3.33 4.02
N GLU A 101 14.15 -3.51 2.74
CA GLU A 101 15.01 -4.27 1.83
C GLU A 101 16.41 -3.66 1.72
N PHE A 102 16.50 -2.32 1.62
CA PHE A 102 17.77 -1.62 1.60
C PHE A 102 18.58 -1.87 2.88
N TRP A 103 17.98 -1.70 4.06
CA TRP A 103 18.67 -1.89 5.33
C TRP A 103 19.16 -3.32 5.54
N PHE A 104 18.32 -4.32 5.22
CA PHE A 104 18.74 -5.73 5.27
C PHE A 104 19.85 -6.05 4.25
N GLY A 105 19.86 -5.37 3.10
CA GLY A 105 20.93 -5.48 2.11
C GLY A 105 22.29 -4.97 2.62
N GLN A 106 22.29 -3.99 3.53
CA GLN A 106 23.50 -3.42 4.15
C GLN A 106 24.03 -4.28 5.30
N ASP A 107 23.15 -4.92 6.06
CA ASP A 107 23.51 -5.74 7.22
C ASP A 107 22.80 -7.10 7.18
N ARG A 108 23.45 -8.08 6.53
CA ARG A 108 22.92 -9.45 6.37
C ARG A 108 23.08 -10.31 7.62
N ASP A 109 23.80 -9.82 8.62
CA ASP A 109 24.05 -10.55 9.86
C ASP A 109 22.92 -10.33 10.89
N VAL A 110 22.09 -9.30 10.69
CA VAL A 110 20.87 -9.06 11.45
C VAL A 110 19.83 -10.14 11.12
N LYS A 111 19.65 -11.08 12.06
CA LYS A 111 18.74 -12.23 11.92
C LYS A 111 17.64 -12.29 12.98
N GLU A 112 17.57 -11.31 13.88
CA GLU A 112 16.63 -11.28 15.00
C GLU A 112 15.89 -9.95 14.99
N TRP A 113 14.60 -9.98 15.34
CA TRP A 113 13.73 -8.81 15.27
C TRP A 113 14.25 -7.63 16.10
N ASP A 114 14.68 -7.85 17.34
CA ASP A 114 15.14 -6.79 18.24
C ASP A 114 16.30 -5.96 17.65
N MET A 115 17.16 -6.60 16.84
CA MET A 115 18.23 -5.91 16.12
C MET A 115 17.70 -5.20 14.86
N PHE A 116 16.70 -5.79 14.20
CA PHE A 116 16.12 -5.25 12.98
C PHE A 116 15.13 -4.11 13.23
N GLU A 117 14.51 -4.07 14.41
CA GLU A 117 13.50 -3.09 14.82
C GLU A 117 13.98 -1.66 14.66
N VAL A 118 15.26 -1.39 14.97
CA VAL A 118 15.87 -0.06 14.77
C VAL A 118 15.83 0.37 13.29
N TYR A 119 16.09 -0.56 12.36
CA TYR A 119 15.99 -0.28 10.93
C TYR A 119 14.55 -0.13 10.47
N TYR A 120 13.64 -0.90 11.07
CA TYR A 120 12.21 -0.74 10.86
C TYR A 120 11.73 0.65 11.30
N VAL A 121 12.02 1.09 12.52
CA VAL A 121 11.65 2.43 13.00
C VAL A 121 12.25 3.53 12.10
N LYS A 122 13.53 3.40 11.70
CA LYS A 122 14.16 4.31 10.72
C LYS A 122 13.46 4.29 9.36
N SER A 123 12.90 3.16 8.94
CA SER A 123 12.16 3.07 7.68
C SER A 123 10.86 3.86 7.70
N LEU A 124 10.25 4.04 8.89
CA LEU A 124 9.05 4.84 9.10
C LEU A 124 9.32 6.36 9.11
N ASP A 125 10.57 6.77 9.28
CA ASP A 125 10.93 8.18 9.34
C ASP A 125 10.60 8.93 8.03
N GLY A 126 10.02 10.12 8.17
CA GLY A 126 9.47 10.91 7.07
C GLY A 126 8.18 10.37 6.44
N LEU A 127 7.66 9.21 6.87
CA LEU A 127 6.43 8.58 6.36
C LEU A 127 5.35 8.50 7.43
N THR A 128 4.75 9.64 7.78
CA THR A 128 3.62 9.76 8.73
C THR A 128 3.76 9.02 10.08
N THR A 129 4.94 8.47 10.42
CA THR A 129 5.22 7.56 11.55
C THR A 129 4.24 6.39 11.69
N LEU A 130 3.53 6.03 10.61
CA LEU A 130 2.50 4.99 10.65
C LEU A 130 3.15 3.62 10.49
N ARG A 131 2.79 2.67 11.37
CA ARG A 131 3.25 1.28 11.27
C ARG A 131 2.67 0.58 10.02
N VAL A 132 3.32 -0.47 9.55
CA VAL A 132 2.91 -1.20 8.34
C VAL A 132 1.47 -1.70 8.42
N GLU A 133 1.04 -2.16 9.59
CA GLU A 133 -0.30 -2.67 9.82
C GLU A 133 -1.37 -1.58 9.76
N TYR A 134 -1.02 -0.36 10.17
CA TYR A 134 -1.92 0.76 10.09
C TYR A 134 -2.06 1.23 8.64
N MET A 135 -0.96 1.32 7.89
CA MET A 135 -1.00 1.65 6.46
C MET A 135 -1.78 0.60 5.67
N MET A 136 -1.57 -0.69 5.94
CA MET A 136 -2.35 -1.76 5.33
C MET A 136 -3.84 -1.69 5.70
N GLY A 137 -4.15 -1.45 6.98
CA GLY A 137 -5.52 -1.24 7.44
C GLY A 137 -6.23 -0.11 6.69
N LEU A 138 -5.58 1.03 6.51
CA LEU A 138 -6.13 2.14 5.72
C LEU A 138 -6.37 1.76 4.26
N VAL A 139 -5.42 1.07 3.62
CA VAL A 139 -5.59 0.58 2.25
C VAL A 139 -6.83 -0.30 2.15
N LEU A 140 -7.00 -1.25 3.07
CA LEU A 140 -8.14 -2.14 3.11
C LEU A 140 -9.45 -1.40 3.38
N GLU A 141 -9.47 -0.40 4.25
CA GLU A 141 -10.66 0.42 4.50
C GLU A 141 -11.11 1.19 3.25
N TYR A 142 -10.17 1.79 2.51
CA TYR A 142 -10.50 2.46 1.25
C TYR A 142 -10.95 1.45 0.18
N LEU A 143 -10.28 0.31 0.07
CA LEU A 143 -10.71 -0.76 -0.82
C LEU A 143 -12.10 -1.30 -0.46
N ASN A 144 -12.44 -1.41 0.82
CA ASN A 144 -13.76 -1.84 1.26
C ASN A 144 -14.85 -0.85 0.87
N LYS A 145 -14.58 0.47 1.05
CA LYS A 145 -15.48 1.53 0.60
C LYS A 145 -15.72 1.47 -0.91
N LEU A 146 -14.66 1.27 -1.69
CA LEU A 146 -14.76 1.11 -3.15
C LEU A 146 -15.48 -0.20 -3.51
N ALA A 147 -15.24 -1.29 -2.78
CA ALA A 147 -15.87 -2.57 -3.07
C ALA A 147 -17.38 -2.58 -2.86
N ALA A 148 -17.86 -1.78 -1.88
CA ALA A 148 -19.28 -1.59 -1.63
C ALA A 148 -20.00 -0.81 -2.74
N MET A 149 -19.26 -0.13 -3.62
CA MET A 149 -19.84 0.58 -4.76
C MET A 149 -20.04 -0.38 -5.94
N GLU A 150 -21.28 -0.53 -6.39
CA GLU A 150 -21.66 -1.46 -7.47
C GLU A 150 -20.83 -1.31 -8.74
N ILE A 151 -20.44 -0.07 -9.05
CA ILE A 151 -19.64 0.28 -10.23
C ILE A 151 -18.37 -0.57 -10.33
N PHE A 152 -17.75 -0.93 -9.20
CA PHE A 152 -16.50 -1.70 -9.20
C PHE A 152 -16.73 -3.20 -9.32
N GLY A 153 -17.96 -3.70 -9.09
CA GLY A 153 -18.28 -5.12 -9.24
C GLY A 153 -17.51 -6.01 -8.25
N LEU A 154 -17.14 -5.46 -7.10
CA LEU A 154 -16.31 -6.10 -6.07
C LEU A 154 -17.12 -6.47 -4.82
N ALA A 155 -18.45 -6.44 -4.88
CA ALA A 155 -19.33 -6.72 -3.75
C ALA A 155 -19.02 -8.08 -3.07
N ALA A 156 -18.69 -9.11 -3.85
CA ALA A 156 -18.30 -10.43 -3.35
C ALA A 156 -16.98 -10.46 -2.56
N ARG A 157 -16.23 -9.34 -2.52
CA ARG A 157 -14.98 -9.21 -1.76
C ARG A 157 -15.15 -8.44 -0.44
N VAL A 158 -16.28 -7.76 -0.23
CA VAL A 158 -16.54 -6.90 0.95
C VAL A 158 -16.34 -7.67 2.26
N ASP A 159 -16.98 -8.83 2.40
CA ASP A 159 -16.89 -9.64 3.62
C ASP A 159 -15.45 -10.08 3.91
N ARG A 160 -14.74 -10.53 2.86
CA ARG A 160 -13.34 -10.93 2.98
C ARG A 160 -12.43 -9.78 3.42
N ILE A 161 -12.67 -8.57 2.94
CA ILE A 161 -11.90 -7.38 3.34
C ILE A 161 -12.22 -7.03 4.80
N ALA A 162 -13.48 -7.10 5.20
CA ALA A 162 -13.90 -6.84 6.57
C ALA A 162 -13.23 -7.82 7.54
N GLU A 163 -13.18 -9.11 7.20
CA GLU A 163 -12.46 -10.13 7.96
C GLU A 163 -10.97 -9.81 8.09
N THR A 164 -10.33 -9.42 6.98
CA THR A 164 -8.91 -9.03 6.98
C THR A 164 -8.65 -7.79 7.86
N ILE A 165 -9.50 -6.77 7.79
CA ILE A 165 -9.40 -5.58 8.64
C ILE A 165 -9.50 -5.97 10.12
N GLU A 166 -10.43 -6.87 10.45
CA GLU A 166 -10.63 -7.33 11.81
C GLU A 166 -9.43 -8.16 12.32
N GLU A 167 -8.84 -9.00 11.46
CA GLU A 167 -7.62 -9.73 11.80
C GLU A 167 -6.45 -8.78 12.11
N LEU A 168 -6.22 -7.77 11.27
CA LEU A 168 -5.16 -6.78 11.50
C LEU A 168 -5.33 -6.02 12.81
N LYS A 169 -6.56 -5.68 13.20
CA LYS A 169 -6.87 -4.99 14.46
C LYS A 169 -6.58 -5.83 15.70
N ASN A 170 -6.70 -7.15 15.58
CA ASN A 170 -6.56 -8.08 16.70
C ASN A 170 -5.14 -8.62 16.88
N VAL A 171 -4.20 -8.27 16.00
CA VAL A 171 -2.79 -8.64 16.14
C VAL A 171 -2.03 -7.54 16.88
N ALA A 172 -1.09 -7.95 17.73
CA ALA A 172 -0.20 -7.03 18.43
C ALA A 172 0.57 -6.14 17.42
N PRO A 173 0.77 -4.84 17.74
CA PRO A 173 1.45 -3.93 16.85
C PRO A 173 2.89 -4.37 16.59
N SER A 174 3.45 -3.97 15.45
CA SER A 174 4.84 -4.33 15.09
C SER A 174 5.88 -3.71 16.03
N VAL A 175 5.54 -2.55 16.59
CA VAL A 175 6.39 -1.75 17.48
C VAL A 175 5.49 -0.93 18.39
N GLU A 176 5.91 -0.73 19.63
CA GLU A 176 5.17 0.06 20.61
C GLU A 176 5.09 1.54 20.20
N GLU A 177 3.99 2.21 20.54
CA GLU A 177 3.81 3.62 20.16
C GLU A 177 4.85 4.55 20.84
N SER A 178 5.37 4.13 21.99
CA SER A 178 6.40 4.88 22.70
C SER A 178 7.72 4.98 21.92
N GLU A 179 8.09 3.95 21.15
CA GLU A 179 9.33 3.91 20.37
C GLU A 179 9.26 4.74 19.09
N LEU A 180 8.05 4.93 18.55
CA LEU A 180 7.81 5.83 17.42
C LEU A 180 8.03 7.30 17.79
N LYS A 181 7.78 7.67 19.06
CA LYS A 181 7.93 9.05 19.57
C LYS A 181 9.38 9.41 19.87
N THR A 182 10.25 8.43 20.07
CA THR A 182 11.68 8.65 20.39
C THR A 182 12.55 8.88 19.15
N SER A 183 12.10 8.48 17.95
CA SER A 183 12.87 8.65 16.70
C SER A 183 12.81 10.07 16.10
N GLY A 184 12.09 11.01 16.74
CA GLY A 184 11.97 12.40 16.31
C GLY A 184 12.94 13.39 16.98
N ARG A 185 14.08 12.92 17.50
CA ARG A 185 15.11 13.76 18.14
C ARG A 185 16.48 13.57 17.51
#